data_AF-A0A538PGC8-F1
#
_entry.id   AF-A0A538PGC8-F1
#
_cell.length_a   1.000
_cell.length_b   1.000
_cell.length_c   1.000
_cell.angle_alpha   90.00
_cell.angle_beta   90.00
_cell.angle_gamma   90.00
#
_symmetry.space_group_name_H-M   'P 1'
#
loop_
_entity.id
_entity.type
_entity.pdbx_description
1 polymer ?
#
loop_
_entity_poly.entity_id
_entity_poly.type
_entity_poly.pdbx_seq_one_letter_code
_entity_poly.pdbx_strand_id
1 'polypeptide(L)'
;MAFHRRPSGPVVCHVVLGERTGDEIAAEIRLLDDDGAIAELGFRGKRVDRERFVHGPRPQRELFYRREWQRVAPPARDAGAPGRHLVLSDRGGVAARLAALLEARGATCALVDARSLGDPTAAQSVIAGALRGDASLSSIIHLGSLDAAPYESTTPATLDAARAASCDSVLHVVQALAHLAPRQAPRLHIVTAGAQAVGDAASLSPAQAPAWGLARVVAHEHPELRCTCVDLSLEPSSVELSALADEIVADDREDQIALRDDARHVARLVPYSLTSGASRPKPPGAAVLAGDRPYRLEIDAPGVLEELVLRPIPRPAPSADEVEIEVRAGGINFVDVLSALGVRPDHTEGRTRLGGECAGIVTRVGEAVTGIAPGDAVIAALVPDAFSSFVCVPSR
;
A
#
# COMPACT_ATOMS: atom_id res chain seq x y z
N MET A 1 38.29 30.44 7.54
CA MET A 1 39.49 29.91 6.87
C MET A 1 40.34 31.08 6.44
N ALA A 2 41.66 31.04 6.67
CA ALA A 2 42.59 32.07 6.25
C ALA A 2 43.71 31.44 5.40
N PHE A 3 43.96 32.01 4.23
CA PHE A 3 45.11 31.65 3.38
C PHE A 3 46.11 32.79 3.43
N HIS A 4 47.37 32.48 3.73
CA HIS A 4 48.42 33.49 3.92
C HIS A 4 49.35 33.59 2.71
N ARG A 5 49.66 32.47 2.06
CA ARG A 5 50.56 32.41 0.90
C ARG A 5 50.38 31.13 0.10
N ARG A 6 51.06 31.04 -1.05
CA ARG A 6 51.16 29.81 -1.85
C ARG A 6 52.32 28.95 -1.35
N PRO A 7 52.21 27.61 -1.40
CA PRO A 7 53.30 26.71 -1.00
C PRO A 7 54.52 26.89 -1.91
N SER A 8 55.71 26.95 -1.32
CA SER A 8 57.01 27.03 -2.01
C SER A 8 57.71 25.67 -2.13
N GLY A 9 57.21 24.66 -1.41
CA GLY A 9 57.80 23.33 -1.32
C GLY A 9 56.82 22.27 -0.80
N PRO A 10 57.31 21.15 -0.24
CA PRO A 10 56.48 20.10 0.35
C PRO A 10 55.58 20.65 1.46
N VAL A 11 54.32 20.23 1.48
CA VAL A 11 53.33 20.70 2.45
C VAL A 11 53.09 19.64 3.53
N VAL A 12 53.20 20.06 4.79
CA VAL A 12 52.87 19.27 5.97
C VAL A 12 51.54 19.76 6.55
N CYS A 13 50.68 18.81 6.92
CA CYS A 13 49.42 19.08 7.60
C CYS A 13 49.57 18.79 9.10
N HIS A 14 49.47 19.83 9.93
CA HIS A 14 49.44 19.70 11.38
C HIS A 14 48.01 19.86 11.88
N VAL A 15 47.46 18.80 12.46
CA VAL A 15 46.08 18.77 12.96
C VAL A 15 46.09 18.74 14.49
N VAL A 16 45.50 19.76 15.10
CA VAL A 16 45.25 19.82 16.54
C VAL A 16 43.79 19.47 16.77
N LEU A 17 43.54 18.30 17.37
CA LEU A 17 42.19 17.92 17.75
C LEU A 17 41.72 18.78 18.92
N GLY A 18 40.57 19.41 18.77
CA GLY A 18 39.88 20.15 19.81
C GLY A 18 38.97 19.26 20.65
N GLU A 19 38.05 19.87 21.40
CA GLU A 19 37.08 19.14 22.20
C GLU A 19 36.20 18.20 21.36
N ARG A 20 35.89 17.04 21.94
CA ARG A 20 34.94 16.07 21.42
C ARG A 20 33.70 16.08 22.30
N THR A 21 32.55 16.43 21.73
CA THR A 21 31.27 16.53 22.44
C THR A 21 30.26 15.59 21.80
N GLY A 22 29.99 14.47 22.47
CA GLY A 22 29.11 13.42 21.94
C GLY A 22 29.62 12.86 20.60
N ASP A 23 28.86 13.11 19.54
CA ASP A 23 29.19 12.69 18.17
C ASP A 23 29.96 13.75 17.37
N GLU A 24 30.26 14.91 17.93
CA GLU A 24 30.98 15.98 17.23
C GLU A 24 32.46 16.03 17.62
N ILE A 25 33.33 16.30 16.65
CA ILE A 25 34.76 16.52 16.82
C ILE A 25 35.13 17.86 16.19
N ALA A 26 35.83 18.72 16.92
CA ALA A 26 36.46 19.91 16.37
C ALA A 26 37.95 19.65 16.15
N ALA A 27 38.55 20.33 15.17
CA ALA A 27 40.00 20.37 15.01
C ALA A 27 40.44 21.70 14.41
N GLU A 28 41.64 22.14 14.74
CA GLU A 28 42.35 23.18 14.00
C GLU A 28 43.37 22.52 13.08
N ILE A 29 43.33 22.90 11.81
CA ILE A 29 44.22 22.38 10.77
C ILE A 29 45.12 23.51 10.32
N ARG A 30 46.43 23.31 10.43
CA ARG A 30 47.46 24.21 9.90
C ARG A 30 48.21 23.51 8.79
N LEU A 31 48.25 24.14 7.63
CA LEU A 31 49.08 23.70 6.50
C LEU A 31 50.39 24.48 6.55
N LEU A 32 51.53 23.80 6.53
CA LEU A 32 52.86 24.40 6.62
C LEU A 32 53.75 23.91 5.48
N ASP A 33 54.71 24.72 5.03
CA ASP A 33 55.89 24.25 4.30
C ASP A 33 57.16 24.68 5.07
N ASP A 34 58.34 24.53 4.46
CA ASP A 34 59.64 24.89 5.04
C ASP A 34 59.75 26.37 5.47
N ASP A 35 58.96 27.27 4.86
CA ASP A 35 58.91 28.70 5.16
C ASP A 35 57.78 29.08 6.15
N GLY A 36 57.05 28.10 6.72
CA GLY A 36 56.04 28.30 7.77
C GLY A 36 54.58 28.12 7.32
N ALA A 37 53.61 28.77 7.98
CA ALA A 37 52.18 28.54 7.73
C ALA A 37 51.72 29.06 6.36
N ILE A 38 50.93 28.24 5.67
CA ILE A 38 50.31 28.51 4.35
C ILE A 38 48.83 28.86 4.56
N ALA A 39 48.13 28.10 5.41
CA ALA A 39 46.71 28.28 5.68
C ALA A 39 46.32 27.73 7.06
N GLU A 40 45.28 28.33 7.64
CA GLU A 40 44.66 27.89 8.89
C GLU A 40 43.15 27.70 8.70
N LEU A 41 42.66 26.54 9.15
CA LEU A 41 41.27 26.14 9.03
C LEU A 41 40.74 25.59 10.35
N GLY A 42 39.52 26.00 10.71
CA GLY A 42 38.72 25.25 11.67
C GLY A 42 37.99 24.10 10.97
N PHE A 43 38.02 22.93 11.57
CA PHE A 43 37.29 21.74 11.15
C PHE A 43 36.27 21.35 12.22
N ARG A 44 35.07 20.98 11.80
CA ARG A 44 34.10 20.27 12.64
C ARG A 44 33.58 19.07 11.87
N GLY A 45 33.63 17.90 12.48
CA GLY A 45 33.05 16.66 11.97
C GLY A 45 31.98 16.16 12.92
N LYS A 46 30.92 15.55 12.39
CA LYS A 46 29.91 14.85 13.19
C LYS A 46 29.84 13.40 12.74
N ARG A 47 29.92 12.46 13.68
CA ARG A 47 29.71 11.04 13.42
C ARG A 47 28.23 10.81 13.13
N VAL A 48 27.96 10.18 11.99
CA VAL A 48 26.61 9.77 11.58
C VAL A 48 26.55 8.25 11.60
N ASP A 49 25.43 7.71 12.08
CA ASP A 49 25.17 6.27 12.09
C ASP A 49 25.11 5.71 10.66
N ARG A 50 25.88 4.65 10.39
CA ARG A 50 25.95 3.98 9.09
C ARG A 50 24.61 3.34 8.71
N GLU A 51 23.81 2.90 9.68
CA GLU A 51 22.49 2.30 9.40
C GLU A 51 21.52 3.34 8.84
N ARG A 52 21.58 4.61 9.29
CA ARG A 52 20.81 5.71 8.71
C ARG A 52 21.23 6.05 7.28
N PHE A 53 22.50 5.82 6.96
CA PHE A 53 23.11 6.10 5.65
C PHE A 53 22.79 5.04 4.58
N VAL A 54 22.71 3.75 4.98
CA VAL A 54 22.57 2.63 4.03
C VAL A 54 21.11 2.21 3.85
N HIS A 55 20.26 2.39 4.87
CA HIS A 55 18.93 1.79 4.86
C HIS A 55 17.76 2.79 4.91
N GLY A 56 18.01 4.10 5.04
CA GLY A 56 16.96 5.05 5.39
C GLY A 56 16.24 4.63 6.69
N PRO A 57 15.13 5.26 7.09
CA PRO A 57 14.26 4.65 8.10
C PRO A 57 13.87 3.26 7.59
N ARG A 58 14.09 2.21 8.39
CA ARG A 58 13.74 0.82 8.04
C ARG A 58 12.39 0.83 7.33
N PRO A 59 12.32 0.49 6.04
CA PRO A 59 11.03 0.55 5.38
C PRO A 59 10.18 -0.51 6.08
N GLN A 60 8.96 -0.15 6.47
CA GLN A 60 7.95 -1.05 7.05
C GLN A 60 7.54 -2.19 6.07
N ARG A 61 8.36 -2.48 5.05
CA ARG A 61 8.13 -3.40 3.91
C ARG A 61 7.80 -4.82 4.32
N GLU A 62 8.12 -5.25 5.54
CA GLU A 62 7.90 -6.63 5.99
C GLU A 62 6.62 -6.81 6.84
N LEU A 63 5.90 -5.73 7.15
CA LEU A 63 4.67 -5.80 7.97
C LEU A 63 3.40 -5.91 7.15
N PHE A 64 3.43 -5.56 5.87
CA PHE A 64 2.22 -5.48 5.05
C PHE A 64 2.07 -6.71 4.18
N TYR A 65 0.84 -7.22 4.17
CA TYR A 65 0.42 -8.31 3.31
C TYR A 65 -0.89 -7.89 2.65
N ARG A 66 -1.14 -8.42 1.46
CA ARG A 66 -2.42 -8.30 0.79
C ARG A 66 -2.92 -9.67 0.38
N ARG A 67 -4.23 -9.79 0.27
CA ARG A 67 -4.83 -10.94 -0.39
C ARG A 67 -4.72 -10.74 -1.90
N GLU A 68 -4.24 -11.77 -2.58
CA GLU A 68 -4.16 -11.85 -4.03
C GLU A 68 -4.97 -13.06 -4.51
N TRP A 69 -5.67 -12.91 -5.62
CA TRP A 69 -6.46 -13.96 -6.24
C TRP A 69 -5.66 -14.60 -7.36
N GLN A 70 -5.23 -15.84 -7.16
CA GLN A 70 -4.40 -16.55 -8.12
C GLN A 70 -5.28 -17.50 -8.94
N ARG A 71 -5.22 -17.40 -10.27
CA ARG A 71 -5.89 -18.35 -11.17
C ARG A 71 -5.24 -19.72 -11.01
N VAL A 72 -6.05 -20.73 -10.74
CA VAL A 72 -5.64 -22.12 -10.61
C VAL A 72 -6.47 -23.01 -11.52
N ALA A 73 -5.99 -24.21 -11.80
CA ALA A 73 -6.76 -25.20 -12.53
C ALA A 73 -8.05 -25.56 -11.76
N PRO A 74 -9.14 -25.91 -12.45
CA PRO A 74 -10.29 -26.54 -11.83
C PRO A 74 -9.86 -27.78 -11.04
N PRO A 75 -10.54 -28.08 -9.92
CA PRO A 75 -10.18 -29.25 -9.13
C PRO A 75 -10.42 -30.52 -9.95
N ALA A 76 -9.63 -31.56 -9.68
CA ALA A 76 -9.88 -32.87 -10.27
C ALA A 76 -11.26 -33.35 -9.81
N ARG A 77 -12.11 -33.76 -10.76
CA ARG A 77 -13.38 -34.40 -10.42
C ARG A 77 -13.07 -35.73 -9.74
N ASP A 78 -13.46 -35.86 -8.49
CA ASP A 78 -13.50 -37.17 -7.87
C ASP A 78 -14.75 -37.89 -8.41
N ALA A 79 -14.56 -39.08 -9.00
CA ALA A 79 -15.64 -39.91 -9.51
C ALA A 79 -16.34 -40.69 -8.37
N GLY A 80 -16.15 -40.24 -7.12
CA GLY A 80 -16.74 -40.81 -5.92
C GLY A 80 -18.26 -40.88 -5.95
N ALA A 81 -18.81 -41.76 -5.11
CA ALA A 81 -20.24 -42.05 -5.05
C ALA A 81 -21.09 -40.78 -4.84
N PRO A 82 -22.28 -40.70 -5.46
CA PRO A 82 -23.16 -39.54 -5.33
C PRO A 82 -23.49 -39.23 -3.87
N GLY A 83 -23.21 -37.98 -3.47
CA GLY A 83 -23.43 -37.50 -2.10
C GLY A 83 -24.86 -37.03 -1.83
N ARG A 84 -25.23 -36.93 -0.56
CA ARG A 84 -26.43 -36.21 -0.12
C ARG A 84 -26.06 -34.79 0.30
N HIS A 85 -26.76 -33.80 -0.24
CA HIS A 85 -26.51 -32.39 0.02
C HIS A 85 -27.75 -31.72 0.63
N LEU A 86 -27.53 -30.89 1.65
CA LEU A 86 -28.54 -29.95 2.13
C LEU A 86 -28.23 -28.58 1.52
N VAL A 87 -29.14 -28.06 0.71
CA VAL A 87 -28.98 -26.77 0.02
C VAL A 87 -29.85 -25.74 0.74
N LEU A 88 -29.22 -24.78 1.41
CA LEU A 88 -29.90 -23.67 2.07
C LEU A 88 -30.11 -22.55 1.05
N SER A 89 -31.34 -22.40 0.57
CA SER A 89 -31.66 -21.70 -0.68
C SER A 89 -31.78 -20.18 -0.54
N ASP A 90 -31.36 -19.48 -1.59
CA ASP A 90 -31.67 -18.08 -1.88
C ASP A 90 -33.07 -17.89 -2.50
N ARG A 91 -33.55 -16.65 -2.55
CA ARG A 91 -34.80 -16.26 -3.25
C ARG A 91 -34.65 -16.16 -4.76
N GLY A 92 -33.43 -15.93 -5.24
CA GLY A 92 -33.11 -15.71 -6.67
C GLY A 92 -33.11 -16.99 -7.52
N GLY A 93 -33.29 -18.17 -6.91
CA GLY A 93 -33.33 -19.46 -7.59
C GLY A 93 -31.97 -19.99 -8.02
N VAL A 94 -30.86 -19.43 -7.50
CA VAL A 94 -29.51 -19.97 -7.74
C VAL A 94 -29.40 -21.38 -7.14
N ALA A 95 -29.89 -21.57 -5.92
CA ALA A 95 -29.91 -22.85 -5.21
C ALA A 95 -30.66 -23.94 -5.96
N ALA A 96 -31.80 -23.62 -6.57
CA ALA A 96 -32.57 -24.57 -7.37
C ALA A 96 -31.80 -25.02 -8.63
N ARG A 97 -31.14 -24.08 -9.32
CA ARG A 97 -30.29 -24.39 -10.48
C ARG A 97 -29.07 -25.22 -10.08
N LEU A 98 -28.44 -24.90 -8.96
CA LEU A 98 -27.31 -25.66 -8.43
C LEU A 98 -27.73 -27.08 -8.04
N ALA A 99 -28.87 -27.25 -7.37
CA ALA A 99 -29.39 -28.56 -6.99
C ALA A 99 -29.63 -29.44 -8.23
N ALA A 100 -30.25 -28.90 -9.29
CA ALA A 100 -30.44 -29.63 -10.54
C ALA A 100 -29.11 -30.06 -11.19
N LEU A 101 -28.06 -29.22 -11.10
CA LEU A 101 -26.72 -29.55 -11.60
C LEU A 101 -26.03 -30.64 -10.77
N LEU A 102 -26.23 -30.66 -9.46
CA LEU A 102 -25.72 -31.71 -8.56
C LEU A 102 -26.48 -33.02 -8.77
N GLU A 103 -27.80 -32.97 -8.95
CA GLU A 103 -28.64 -34.14 -9.26
C GLU A 103 -28.29 -34.75 -10.63
N ALA A 104 -27.98 -33.91 -11.62
CA ALA A 104 -27.46 -34.37 -12.91
C ALA A 104 -26.09 -35.06 -12.79
N ARG A 105 -25.33 -34.80 -11.71
CA ARG A 105 -24.09 -35.50 -11.35
C ARG A 105 -24.34 -36.72 -10.45
N GLY A 106 -25.61 -37.10 -10.26
CA GLY A 106 -26.05 -38.28 -9.51
C GLY A 106 -26.35 -38.02 -8.03
N ALA A 107 -26.08 -36.82 -7.51
CA ALA A 107 -26.27 -36.49 -6.10
C ALA A 107 -27.76 -36.37 -5.71
N THR A 108 -28.05 -36.32 -4.42
CA THR A 108 -29.40 -36.04 -3.90
C THR A 108 -29.41 -34.72 -3.15
N CYS A 109 -30.35 -33.83 -3.47
CA CYS A 109 -30.42 -32.51 -2.85
C CYS A 109 -31.73 -32.34 -2.06
N ALA A 110 -31.62 -31.85 -0.82
CA ALA A 110 -32.75 -31.35 -0.06
C ALA A 110 -32.66 -29.82 0.05
N LEU A 111 -33.69 -29.10 -0.38
CA LEU A 111 -33.71 -27.64 -0.32
C LEU A 111 -34.45 -27.17 0.92
N VAL A 112 -33.85 -26.23 1.65
CA VAL A 112 -34.47 -25.54 2.78
C VAL A 112 -34.19 -24.05 2.66
N ASP A 113 -35.18 -23.21 2.92
CA ASP A 113 -34.98 -21.76 2.91
C ASP A 113 -33.97 -21.33 3.98
N ALA A 114 -32.88 -20.68 3.59
CA ALA A 114 -31.84 -20.22 4.51
C ALA A 114 -32.40 -19.29 5.60
N ARG A 115 -33.45 -18.51 5.29
CA ARG A 115 -34.10 -17.57 6.23
C ARG A 115 -34.84 -18.28 7.35
N SER A 116 -35.23 -19.55 7.16
CA SER A 116 -35.88 -20.33 8.21
C SER A 116 -34.92 -20.73 9.33
N LEU A 117 -33.60 -20.53 9.13
CA LEU A 117 -32.55 -20.78 10.11
C LEU A 117 -32.16 -19.53 10.91
N GLY A 118 -32.93 -18.44 10.82
CA GLY A 118 -32.72 -17.25 11.65
C GLY A 118 -32.95 -17.48 13.15
N ASP A 119 -33.60 -18.58 13.53
CA ASP A 119 -33.76 -19.03 14.92
C ASP A 119 -32.88 -20.27 15.18
N PRO A 120 -32.11 -20.31 16.30
CA PRO A 120 -31.24 -21.44 16.65
C PRO A 120 -31.98 -22.77 16.78
N THR A 121 -33.20 -22.76 17.33
CA THR A 121 -33.98 -24.01 17.56
C THR A 121 -34.49 -24.57 16.23
N ALA A 122 -34.97 -23.69 15.36
CA ALA A 122 -35.36 -24.06 14.00
C ALA A 122 -34.18 -24.64 13.21
N ALA A 123 -33.00 -23.98 13.27
CA ALA A 123 -31.79 -24.49 12.64
C ALA A 123 -31.39 -25.87 13.18
N GLN A 124 -31.41 -26.06 14.51
CA GLN A 124 -31.11 -27.36 15.12
C GLN A 124 -32.07 -28.46 14.63
N SER A 125 -33.37 -28.16 14.53
CA SER A 125 -34.37 -29.11 14.03
C SER A 125 -34.13 -29.49 12.56
N VAL A 126 -33.86 -28.50 11.71
CA VAL A 126 -33.54 -28.71 10.28
C VAL A 126 -32.28 -29.57 10.12
N ILE A 127 -31.21 -29.22 10.82
CA ILE A 127 -29.94 -29.96 10.75
C ILE A 127 -30.09 -31.37 11.32
N ALA A 128 -30.79 -31.54 12.44
CA ALA A 128 -31.09 -32.87 12.98
C ALA A 128 -31.91 -33.71 11.99
N GLY A 129 -32.87 -33.10 11.28
CA GLY A 129 -33.64 -33.74 10.21
C GLY A 129 -32.76 -34.18 9.04
N ALA A 130 -31.89 -33.29 8.56
CA ALA A 130 -30.99 -33.58 7.44
C ALA A 130 -29.95 -34.66 7.75
N LEU A 131 -29.55 -34.80 9.03
CA LEU A 131 -28.66 -35.86 9.50
C LEU A 131 -29.38 -37.20 9.70
N ARG A 132 -30.72 -37.24 9.77
CA ARG A 132 -31.51 -38.47 9.85
C ARG A 132 -31.62 -39.11 8.46
N GLY A 133 -30.95 -40.24 8.26
CA GLY A 133 -31.04 -41.06 7.07
C GLY A 133 -29.97 -42.15 7.05
N ASP A 134 -30.18 -43.19 6.23
CA ASP A 134 -29.24 -44.33 6.14
C ASP A 134 -27.92 -43.95 5.43
N ALA A 135 -27.96 -42.98 4.52
CA ALA A 135 -26.77 -42.39 3.91
C ALA A 135 -26.22 -41.23 4.77
N SER A 136 -24.90 -41.00 4.75
CA SER A 136 -24.31 -39.83 5.40
C SER A 136 -24.58 -38.55 4.61
N LEU A 137 -24.72 -37.42 5.31
CA LEU A 137 -24.81 -36.11 4.69
C LEU A 137 -23.40 -35.68 4.26
N SER A 138 -23.19 -35.48 2.97
CA SER A 138 -21.88 -35.17 2.40
C SER A 138 -21.53 -33.70 2.57
N SER A 139 -22.48 -32.79 2.30
CA SER A 139 -22.27 -31.37 2.52
C SER A 139 -23.56 -30.58 2.79
N ILE A 140 -23.37 -29.41 3.39
CA ILE A 140 -24.35 -28.35 3.55
C ILE A 140 -23.86 -27.17 2.72
N ILE A 141 -24.69 -26.67 1.81
CA ILE A 141 -24.36 -25.58 0.89
C ILE A 141 -25.26 -24.40 1.22
N HIS A 142 -24.68 -23.30 1.68
CA HIS A 142 -25.39 -22.12 2.13
C HIS A 142 -25.35 -21.03 1.05
N LEU A 143 -26.52 -20.68 0.50
CA LEU A 143 -26.67 -19.63 -0.51
C LEU A 143 -27.47 -18.43 0.00
N GLY A 144 -27.81 -18.37 1.29
CA GLY A 144 -28.61 -17.28 1.86
C GLY A 144 -27.95 -15.89 1.77
N SER A 145 -26.62 -15.84 1.62
CA SER A 145 -25.90 -14.59 1.37
C SER A 145 -26.29 -13.92 0.04
N LEU A 146 -26.76 -14.69 -0.94
CA LEU A 146 -27.17 -14.19 -2.26
C LEU A 146 -28.45 -13.32 -2.19
N ASP A 147 -29.17 -13.35 -1.08
CA ASP A 147 -30.35 -12.48 -0.83
C ASP A 147 -29.97 -11.04 -0.45
N ALA A 148 -28.68 -10.72 -0.35
CA ALA A 148 -28.23 -9.37 -0.03
C ALA A 148 -28.70 -8.36 -1.09
N ALA A 149 -29.29 -7.25 -0.63
CA ALA A 149 -29.75 -6.20 -1.52
C ALA A 149 -28.56 -5.57 -2.29
N PRO A 150 -28.77 -5.15 -3.55
CA PRO A 150 -27.80 -4.33 -4.29
C PRO A 150 -27.36 -3.10 -3.49
N TYR A 151 -26.12 -2.65 -3.72
CA TYR A 151 -25.52 -1.53 -2.98
C TYR A 151 -26.39 -0.27 -3.03
N GLU A 152 -26.95 0.04 -4.19
CA GLU A 152 -27.81 1.20 -4.45
C GLU A 152 -29.13 1.16 -3.67
N SER A 153 -29.55 -0.04 -3.26
CA SER A 153 -30.78 -0.28 -2.49
C SER A 153 -30.52 -0.62 -1.02
N THR A 154 -29.27 -0.48 -0.56
CA THR A 154 -28.89 -0.86 0.80
C THR A 154 -29.42 0.16 1.81
N THR A 155 -30.24 -0.33 2.72
CA THR A 155 -30.78 0.36 3.90
C THR A 155 -30.42 -0.43 5.17
N PRO A 156 -30.57 0.15 6.38
CA PRO A 156 -30.38 -0.60 7.63
C PRO A 156 -31.24 -1.87 7.69
N ALA A 157 -32.52 -1.79 7.28
CA ALA A 157 -33.43 -2.93 7.31
C ALA A 157 -33.01 -4.05 6.33
N THR A 158 -32.55 -3.70 5.12
CA THR A 158 -32.06 -4.71 4.16
C THR A 158 -30.72 -5.29 4.59
N LEU A 159 -29.88 -4.51 5.28
CA LEU A 159 -28.61 -5.01 5.83
C LEU A 159 -28.86 -5.98 6.99
N ASP A 160 -29.82 -5.68 7.87
CA ASP A 160 -30.25 -6.59 8.93
C ASP A 160 -30.84 -7.89 8.37
N ALA A 161 -31.65 -7.79 7.31
CA ALA A 161 -32.17 -8.97 6.61
C ALA A 161 -31.03 -9.82 5.99
N ALA A 162 -30.03 -9.17 5.37
CA ALA A 162 -28.86 -9.84 4.82
C ALA A 162 -28.02 -10.52 5.93
N ARG A 163 -27.81 -9.85 7.07
CA ARG A 163 -27.15 -10.42 8.26
C ARG A 163 -27.86 -11.68 8.74
N ALA A 164 -29.19 -11.65 8.86
CA ALA A 164 -30.00 -12.78 9.30
C ALA A 164 -29.93 -13.97 8.33
N ALA A 165 -30.09 -13.70 7.02
CA ALA A 165 -30.04 -14.72 5.96
C ALA A 165 -28.63 -15.26 5.67
N SER A 166 -27.58 -14.56 6.15
CA SER A 166 -26.18 -14.93 5.97
C SER A 166 -25.56 -15.34 7.31
N CYS A 167 -24.88 -14.43 8.01
CA CYS A 167 -24.11 -14.73 9.22
C CYS A 167 -24.89 -15.45 10.32
N ASP A 168 -26.10 -15.00 10.67
CA ASP A 168 -26.86 -15.61 11.77
C ASP A 168 -27.24 -17.04 11.42
N SER A 169 -27.78 -17.26 10.22
CA SER A 169 -28.13 -18.60 9.76
C SER A 169 -26.91 -19.54 9.64
N VAL A 170 -25.75 -19.07 9.15
CA VAL A 170 -24.50 -19.86 9.12
C VAL A 170 -24.06 -20.20 10.54
N LEU A 171 -24.09 -19.23 11.46
CA LEU A 171 -23.73 -19.45 12.86
C LEU A 171 -24.62 -20.53 13.49
N HIS A 172 -25.93 -20.47 13.27
CA HIS A 172 -26.86 -21.45 13.81
C HIS A 172 -26.66 -22.85 13.19
N VAL A 173 -26.29 -22.96 11.92
CA VAL A 173 -25.90 -24.23 11.29
C VAL A 173 -24.68 -24.82 12.00
N VAL A 174 -23.63 -24.01 12.21
CA VAL A 174 -22.39 -24.45 12.87
C VAL A 174 -22.66 -24.87 14.32
N GLN A 175 -23.44 -24.07 15.06
CA GLN A 175 -23.84 -24.40 16.43
C GLN A 175 -24.67 -25.69 16.50
N ALA A 176 -25.58 -25.91 15.57
CA ALA A 176 -26.37 -27.14 15.49
C ALA A 176 -25.47 -28.36 15.23
N LEU A 177 -24.52 -28.25 14.29
CA LEU A 177 -23.56 -29.33 14.01
C LEU A 177 -22.66 -29.62 15.20
N ALA A 178 -22.15 -28.59 15.87
CA ALA A 178 -21.33 -28.74 17.07
C ALA A 178 -22.11 -29.41 18.22
N HIS A 179 -23.39 -29.06 18.39
CA HIS A 179 -24.26 -29.65 19.40
C HIS A 179 -24.62 -31.11 19.09
N LEU A 180 -24.95 -31.42 17.83
CA LEU A 180 -25.37 -32.76 17.41
C LEU A 180 -24.18 -33.72 17.26
N ALA A 181 -22.98 -33.20 17.05
CA ALA A 181 -21.72 -33.94 16.94
C ALA A 181 -21.83 -35.22 16.08
N PRO A 182 -22.20 -35.09 14.79
CA PRO A 182 -22.36 -36.26 13.92
C PRO A 182 -21.05 -37.03 13.78
N ARG A 183 -21.13 -38.36 13.69
CA ARG A 183 -19.94 -39.23 13.52
C ARG A 183 -19.12 -38.89 12.28
N GLN A 184 -19.78 -38.44 11.21
CA GLN A 184 -19.15 -37.92 10.01
C GLN A 184 -19.65 -36.48 9.82
N ALA A 185 -18.74 -35.53 9.94
CA ALA A 185 -19.03 -34.13 9.73
C ALA A 185 -19.28 -33.87 8.23
N PRO A 186 -20.42 -33.23 7.86
CA PRO A 186 -20.62 -32.77 6.49
C PRO A 186 -19.67 -31.59 6.19
N ARG A 187 -19.27 -31.45 4.92
CA ARG A 187 -18.59 -30.23 4.48
C ARG A 187 -19.54 -29.04 4.52
N LEU A 188 -19.05 -27.86 4.89
CA LEU A 188 -19.84 -26.62 4.86
C LEU A 188 -19.34 -25.70 3.73
N HIS A 189 -20.18 -25.44 2.74
CA HIS A 189 -19.92 -24.46 1.69
C HIS A 189 -20.74 -23.20 1.93
N ILE A 190 -20.12 -22.02 1.85
CA ILE A 190 -20.80 -20.73 1.94
C ILE A 190 -20.60 -20.02 0.61
N VAL A 191 -21.70 -19.76 -0.09
CA VAL A 191 -21.71 -19.16 -1.42
C VAL A 191 -22.09 -17.70 -1.33
N THR A 192 -21.27 -16.84 -1.94
CA THR A 192 -21.53 -15.41 -2.10
C THR A 192 -21.49 -15.02 -3.58
N ALA A 193 -21.97 -13.82 -3.92
CA ALA A 193 -21.89 -13.26 -5.27
C ALA A 193 -21.38 -11.83 -5.23
N GLY A 194 -20.24 -11.58 -5.87
CA GLY A 194 -19.60 -10.26 -5.93
C GLY A 194 -19.11 -9.76 -4.56
N ALA A 195 -18.91 -10.62 -3.57
CA ALA A 195 -18.40 -10.21 -2.26
C ALA A 195 -16.88 -9.93 -2.29
N GLN A 196 -16.17 -10.48 -3.28
CA GLN A 196 -14.72 -10.39 -3.41
C GLN A 196 -14.30 -9.66 -4.69
N ALA A 197 -13.42 -8.67 -4.53
CA ALA A 197 -12.74 -8.02 -5.65
C ALA A 197 -11.69 -8.96 -6.25
N VAL A 198 -12.01 -9.52 -7.42
CA VAL A 198 -11.16 -10.46 -8.17
C VAL A 198 -10.98 -9.86 -9.56
N GLY A 199 -9.74 -9.53 -9.93
CA GLY A 199 -9.45 -8.78 -11.16
C GLY A 199 -10.09 -7.39 -11.15
N ASP A 200 -10.53 -6.91 -12.32
CA ASP A 200 -11.12 -5.58 -12.53
C ASP A 200 -12.64 -5.58 -12.32
N ALA A 201 -13.12 -6.17 -11.21
CA ALA A 201 -14.55 -6.23 -10.91
C ALA A 201 -15.16 -4.83 -10.84
N ALA A 202 -16.13 -4.55 -11.71
CA ALA A 202 -16.76 -3.22 -11.85
C ALA A 202 -17.70 -2.86 -10.68
N SER A 203 -18.28 -3.86 -10.01
CA SER A 203 -19.19 -3.68 -8.88
C SER A 203 -19.05 -4.82 -7.88
N LEU A 204 -19.34 -4.54 -6.61
CA LEU A 204 -19.22 -5.46 -5.47
C LEU A 204 -20.50 -5.43 -4.63
N SER A 205 -20.73 -6.48 -3.85
CA SER A 205 -21.77 -6.58 -2.83
C SER A 205 -21.15 -6.70 -1.43
N PRO A 206 -20.78 -5.57 -0.79
CA PRO A 206 -20.10 -5.60 0.51
C PRO A 206 -20.94 -6.21 1.65
N ALA A 207 -22.28 -6.21 1.51
CA ALA A 207 -23.19 -6.76 2.51
C ALA A 207 -22.97 -8.26 2.80
N GLN A 208 -22.34 -8.98 1.86
CA GLN A 208 -22.02 -10.41 1.98
C GLN A 208 -20.61 -10.66 2.57
N ALA A 209 -19.75 -9.64 2.64
CA ALA A 209 -18.38 -9.78 3.10
C ALA A 209 -18.23 -10.33 4.55
N PRO A 210 -19.15 -10.05 5.50
CA PRO A 210 -19.07 -10.64 6.85
C PRO A 210 -19.07 -12.17 6.87
N ALA A 211 -19.75 -12.84 5.93
CA ALA A 211 -19.75 -14.30 5.82
C ALA A 211 -18.34 -14.87 5.59
N TRP A 212 -17.48 -14.15 4.89
CA TRP A 212 -16.08 -14.55 4.69
C TRP A 212 -15.25 -14.46 5.97
N GLY A 213 -15.55 -13.48 6.82
CA GLY A 213 -14.97 -13.38 8.15
C GLY A 213 -15.36 -14.58 9.02
N LEU A 214 -16.66 -14.88 9.04
CA LEU A 214 -17.21 -16.02 9.78
C LEU A 214 -16.63 -17.34 9.29
N ALA A 215 -16.57 -17.56 7.97
CA ALA A 215 -16.02 -18.79 7.39
C ALA A 215 -14.58 -19.07 7.81
N ARG A 216 -13.73 -18.02 7.89
CA ARG A 216 -12.35 -18.17 8.38
C ARG A 216 -12.29 -18.60 9.85
N VAL A 217 -13.21 -18.11 10.68
CA VAL A 217 -13.31 -18.54 12.08
C VAL A 217 -13.78 -19.99 12.14
N VAL A 218 -14.82 -20.35 11.40
CA VAL A 218 -15.34 -21.73 11.35
C VAL A 218 -14.28 -22.71 10.86
N ALA A 219 -13.51 -22.36 9.83
CA ALA A 219 -12.42 -23.21 9.34
C ALA A 219 -11.32 -23.45 10.39
N HIS A 220 -11.13 -22.51 11.34
CA HIS A 220 -10.15 -22.63 12.41
C HIS A 220 -10.67 -23.36 13.65
N GLU A 221 -11.93 -23.09 14.04
CA GLU A 221 -12.56 -23.69 15.23
C GLU A 221 -13.14 -25.08 14.96
N HIS A 222 -13.62 -25.32 13.74
CA HIS A 222 -14.27 -26.56 13.31
C HIS A 222 -13.64 -27.10 12.00
N PRO A 223 -12.35 -27.49 12.01
CA PRO A 223 -11.66 -27.99 10.82
C PRO A 223 -12.31 -29.24 10.21
N GLU A 224 -13.03 -30.03 11.01
CA GLU A 224 -13.81 -31.19 10.55
C GLU A 224 -14.91 -30.84 9.56
N LEU A 225 -15.44 -29.60 9.59
CA LEU A 225 -16.46 -29.13 8.65
C LEU A 225 -15.86 -28.74 7.29
N ARG A 226 -14.53 -28.67 7.17
CA ARG A 226 -13.81 -28.23 5.95
C ARG A 226 -14.51 -27.06 5.27
N CYS A 227 -14.74 -25.99 6.05
CA CYS A 227 -15.55 -24.86 5.62
C CYS A 227 -14.91 -24.17 4.42
N THR A 228 -15.67 -24.02 3.33
CA THR A 228 -15.20 -23.43 2.08
C THR A 228 -16.10 -22.26 1.67
N CYS A 229 -15.52 -21.08 1.49
CA CYS A 229 -16.18 -19.93 0.88
C CYS A 229 -15.97 -19.90 -0.63
N VAL A 230 -17.05 -19.75 -1.40
CA VAL A 230 -17.01 -19.62 -2.86
C VAL A 230 -17.73 -18.34 -3.29
N ASP A 231 -17.02 -17.41 -3.92
CA ASP A 231 -17.61 -16.19 -4.50
C ASP A 231 -17.89 -16.37 -5.98
N LEU A 232 -19.10 -16.08 -6.42
CA LEU A 232 -19.49 -16.01 -7.83
C LEU A 232 -19.47 -14.54 -8.32
N SER A 233 -19.67 -14.34 -9.62
CA SER A 233 -20.05 -13.01 -10.14
C SER A 233 -21.43 -12.57 -9.61
N LEU A 234 -21.69 -11.26 -9.56
CA LEU A 234 -22.98 -10.70 -9.09
C LEU A 234 -24.18 -11.31 -9.83
N GLU A 235 -24.03 -11.52 -11.13
CA GLU A 235 -24.96 -12.23 -11.99
C GLU A 235 -24.31 -13.54 -12.45
N PRO A 236 -24.42 -14.63 -11.67
CA PRO A 236 -23.70 -15.86 -11.96
C PRO A 236 -24.20 -16.52 -13.25
N SER A 237 -23.27 -16.79 -14.16
CA SER A 237 -23.52 -17.50 -15.42
C SER A 237 -23.78 -19.00 -15.19
N SER A 238 -24.32 -19.69 -16.21
CA SER A 238 -24.47 -21.15 -16.16
C SER A 238 -23.12 -21.88 -16.08
N VAL A 239 -22.06 -21.28 -16.64
CA VAL A 239 -20.69 -21.82 -16.56
C VAL A 239 -20.19 -21.78 -15.12
N GLU A 240 -20.36 -20.65 -14.43
CA GLU A 240 -19.99 -20.50 -13.01
C GLU A 240 -20.79 -21.45 -12.12
N LEU A 241 -22.10 -21.62 -12.36
CA LEU A 241 -22.90 -22.56 -11.58
C LEU A 241 -22.49 -24.03 -11.81
N SER A 242 -22.09 -24.37 -13.03
CA SER A 242 -21.54 -25.70 -13.32
C SER A 242 -20.18 -25.90 -12.64
N ALA A 243 -19.33 -24.88 -12.63
CA ALA A 243 -18.05 -24.91 -11.92
C ALA A 243 -18.24 -24.99 -10.40
N LEU A 244 -19.25 -24.31 -9.84
CA LEU A 244 -19.62 -24.44 -8.42
C LEU A 244 -20.07 -25.86 -8.09
N ALA A 245 -20.88 -26.49 -8.95
CA ALA A 245 -21.28 -27.88 -8.77
C ALA A 245 -20.06 -28.83 -8.80
N ASP A 246 -19.10 -28.59 -9.69
CA ASP A 246 -17.84 -29.35 -9.75
C ASP A 246 -16.98 -29.12 -8.48
N GLU A 247 -16.93 -27.90 -7.96
CA GLU A 247 -16.19 -27.56 -6.73
C GLU A 247 -16.78 -28.26 -5.49
N ILE A 248 -18.11 -28.35 -5.39
CA ILE A 248 -18.81 -28.98 -4.26
C ILE A 248 -18.52 -30.47 -4.18
N VAL A 249 -18.42 -31.15 -5.34
CA VAL A 249 -18.16 -32.60 -5.39
C VAL A 249 -16.66 -32.94 -5.32
N ALA A 250 -15.78 -31.98 -5.61
CA ALA A 250 -14.35 -32.22 -5.61
C ALA A 250 -13.75 -32.28 -4.20
N ASP A 251 -12.75 -33.15 -4.01
CA ASP A 251 -11.97 -33.23 -2.78
C ASP A 251 -10.74 -32.30 -2.82
N ASP A 252 -10.99 -30.99 -2.86
CA ASP A 252 -9.92 -29.98 -2.79
C ASP A 252 -9.72 -29.43 -1.36
N ARG A 253 -8.52 -28.92 -1.09
CA ARG A 253 -8.10 -28.32 0.19
C ARG A 253 -8.28 -26.81 0.23
N GLU A 254 -8.59 -26.18 -0.89
CA GLU A 254 -8.83 -24.74 -0.97
C GLU A 254 -10.10 -24.35 -0.21
N ASP A 255 -10.02 -23.30 0.60
CA ASP A 255 -11.11 -22.85 1.49
C ASP A 255 -11.70 -21.48 1.12
N GLN A 256 -11.06 -20.77 0.18
CA GLN A 256 -11.42 -19.42 -0.24
C GLN A 256 -11.24 -19.30 -1.75
N ILE A 257 -12.35 -19.46 -2.47
CA ILE A 257 -12.40 -19.60 -3.92
C ILE A 257 -13.26 -18.49 -4.52
N ALA A 258 -12.87 -18.01 -5.69
CA ALA A 258 -13.72 -17.18 -6.52
C ALA A 258 -13.82 -17.77 -7.92
N LEU A 259 -15.06 -17.96 -8.39
CA LEU A 259 -15.37 -18.40 -9.74
C LEU A 259 -15.78 -17.17 -10.55
N ARG A 260 -15.15 -16.99 -11.71
CA ARG A 260 -15.41 -15.90 -12.65
C ARG A 260 -15.42 -16.51 -14.04
N ASP A 261 -16.59 -16.63 -14.66
CA ASP A 261 -16.78 -17.33 -15.93
C ASP A 261 -16.12 -18.74 -15.94
N ASP A 262 -15.06 -18.91 -16.73
CA ASP A 262 -14.30 -20.16 -16.88
C ASP A 262 -13.08 -20.28 -15.93
N ALA A 263 -12.87 -19.27 -15.08
CA ALA A 263 -11.68 -19.12 -14.27
C ALA A 263 -11.96 -19.36 -12.79
N ARG A 264 -11.21 -20.32 -12.23
CA ARG A 264 -11.13 -20.58 -10.79
C ARG A 264 -9.97 -19.81 -10.19
N HIS A 265 -10.24 -19.03 -9.16
CA HIS A 265 -9.23 -18.29 -8.41
C HIS A 265 -9.24 -18.74 -6.94
N VAL A 266 -8.06 -18.75 -6.33
CA VAL A 266 -7.90 -19.04 -4.90
C VAL A 266 -7.21 -17.88 -4.20
N ALA A 267 -7.61 -17.62 -2.96
CA ALA A 267 -7.02 -16.56 -2.16
C ALA A 267 -5.64 -16.97 -1.64
N ARG A 268 -4.66 -16.07 -1.77
CA ARG A 268 -3.34 -16.19 -1.15
C ARG A 268 -2.97 -14.91 -0.44
N LEU A 269 -2.35 -15.06 0.73
CA LEU A 269 -1.74 -13.93 1.42
C LEU A 269 -0.32 -13.76 0.89
N VAL A 270 -0.05 -12.63 0.23
CA VAL A 270 1.26 -12.33 -0.34
C VAL A 270 1.88 -11.11 0.34
N PRO A 271 3.21 -11.07 0.54
CA PRO A 271 3.88 -9.87 1.01
C PRO A 271 3.56 -8.68 0.12
N TYR A 272 3.21 -7.56 0.73
CA TYR A 272 2.91 -6.33 0.03
C TYR A 272 3.91 -5.26 0.45
N SER A 273 4.73 -4.80 -0.48
CA SER A 273 5.51 -3.60 -0.22
C SER A 273 4.61 -2.38 -0.41
N LEU A 274 4.48 -1.55 0.63
CA LEU A 274 4.12 -0.15 0.44
C LEU A 274 5.25 0.53 -0.33
N THR A 275 5.32 0.28 -1.64
CA THR A 275 5.97 1.22 -2.53
C THR A 275 5.18 2.51 -2.43
N SER A 276 5.84 3.65 -2.20
CA SER A 276 5.27 5.00 -2.30
C SER A 276 4.71 5.35 -3.70
N GLY A 277 4.40 4.33 -4.52
CA GLY A 277 3.81 4.37 -5.85
C GLY A 277 2.30 4.18 -5.87
N ALA A 278 1.62 3.96 -4.74
CA ALA A 278 0.27 4.49 -4.62
C ALA A 278 0.46 6.00 -4.56
N SER A 279 0.47 6.65 -5.74
CA SER A 279 0.53 8.10 -5.85
C SER A 279 -0.43 8.65 -4.80
N ARG A 280 0.10 9.22 -3.71
CA ARG A 280 -0.61 10.30 -3.04
C ARG A 280 -1.02 11.20 -4.21
N PRO A 281 -2.31 11.53 -4.41
CA PRO A 281 -2.64 12.52 -5.42
C PRO A 281 -1.72 13.69 -5.13
N LYS A 282 -0.84 13.99 -6.10
CA LYS A 282 0.18 15.01 -5.98
C LYS A 282 -0.52 16.22 -5.36
N PRO A 283 -0.08 16.73 -4.19
CA PRO A 283 -0.75 17.88 -3.60
C PRO A 283 -0.87 18.94 -4.69
N PRO A 284 -2.03 19.60 -4.84
CA PRO A 284 -2.21 20.61 -5.87
C PRO A 284 -1.09 21.64 -5.73
N GLY A 285 -0.12 21.62 -6.65
CA GLY A 285 1.14 22.36 -6.50
C GLY A 285 2.42 21.62 -6.90
N ALA A 286 2.44 20.28 -6.99
CA ALA A 286 3.50 19.57 -7.72
C ALA A 286 3.27 19.69 -9.24
N ALA A 287 3.20 20.94 -9.69
CA ALA A 287 2.99 21.29 -11.08
C ALA A 287 4.23 20.88 -11.87
N VAL A 288 4.02 20.23 -13.01
CA VAL A 288 4.87 20.49 -14.16
C VAL A 288 4.91 22.02 -14.29
N LEU A 289 6.09 22.62 -14.14
CA LEU A 289 6.25 24.05 -14.33
C LEU A 289 5.89 24.36 -15.79
N ALA A 290 4.64 24.74 -16.02
CA ALA A 290 4.21 25.30 -17.28
C ALA A 290 4.54 26.80 -17.28
N GLY A 291 5.41 27.22 -18.20
CA GLY A 291 5.75 28.62 -18.51
C GLY A 291 6.93 29.22 -17.73
N ASP A 292 7.12 30.53 -17.87
CA ASP A 292 8.26 31.31 -17.36
C ASP A 292 8.20 31.67 -15.86
N ARG A 293 7.49 30.88 -15.05
CA ARG A 293 7.32 31.19 -13.62
C ARG A 293 8.61 30.88 -12.85
N PRO A 294 9.15 31.82 -12.07
CA PRO A 294 10.29 31.57 -11.19
C PRO A 294 10.03 30.41 -10.23
N TYR A 295 11.01 29.55 -10.03
CA TYR A 295 10.88 28.34 -9.21
C TYR A 295 12.14 28.02 -8.43
N ARG A 296 11.99 27.16 -7.41
CA ARG A 296 13.06 26.61 -6.58
C ARG A 296 12.84 25.13 -6.29
N LEU A 297 13.91 24.36 -6.23
CA LEU A 297 13.90 22.98 -5.74
C LEU A 297 13.80 22.96 -4.22
N GLU A 298 12.80 22.27 -3.71
CA GLU A 298 12.56 22.09 -2.27
C GLU A 298 12.32 20.60 -1.98
N ILE A 299 12.40 20.21 -0.71
CA ILE A 299 12.08 18.86 -0.26
C ILE A 299 11.03 18.94 0.86
N ASP A 300 9.89 18.27 0.65
CA ASP A 300 8.77 18.31 1.59
C ASP A 300 9.03 17.48 2.85
N ALA A 301 9.78 16.38 2.70
CA ALA A 301 10.18 15.49 3.78
C ALA A 301 11.63 15.03 3.60
N PRO A 302 12.60 15.59 4.37
CA PRO A 302 13.99 15.15 4.31
C PRO A 302 14.12 13.64 4.59
N GLY A 303 14.96 12.94 3.82
CA GLY A 303 15.15 11.47 3.91
C GLY A 303 14.44 10.65 2.83
N VAL A 304 13.62 11.28 1.98
CA VAL A 304 12.96 10.66 0.82
C VAL A 304 13.25 11.48 -0.42
N LEU A 305 14.16 11.02 -1.30
CA LEU A 305 14.60 11.79 -2.47
C LEU A 305 13.48 12.02 -3.48
N GLU A 306 12.47 11.15 -3.52
CA GLU A 306 11.29 11.26 -4.37
C GLU A 306 10.36 12.43 -3.99
N GLU A 307 10.52 13.02 -2.81
CA GLU A 307 9.77 14.20 -2.34
C GLU A 307 10.43 15.53 -2.74
N LEU A 308 11.43 15.49 -3.63
CA LEU A 308 11.97 16.68 -4.29
C LEU A 308 10.92 17.30 -5.22
N VAL A 309 10.60 18.56 -4.98
CA VAL A 309 9.57 19.29 -5.70
C VAL A 309 10.07 20.64 -6.18
N LEU A 310 9.68 21.04 -7.39
CA LEU A 310 9.89 22.40 -7.88
C LEU A 310 8.71 23.26 -7.44
N ARG A 311 8.96 24.24 -6.56
CA ARG A 311 7.94 25.17 -6.06
C ARG A 311 8.08 26.53 -6.73
N PRO A 312 6.97 27.14 -7.21
CA PRO A 312 6.99 28.52 -7.66
C PRO A 312 7.44 29.46 -6.53
N ILE A 313 8.27 30.46 -6.85
CA ILE A 313 8.74 31.46 -5.90
C ILE A 313 8.41 32.88 -6.39
N PRO A 314 8.24 33.86 -5.49
CA PRO A 314 8.24 35.26 -5.87
C PRO A 314 9.62 35.67 -6.41
N ARG A 315 9.64 36.63 -7.33
CA ARG A 315 10.86 37.22 -7.92
C ARG A 315 10.95 38.71 -7.57
N PRO A 316 11.32 39.06 -6.33
CA PRO A 316 11.47 40.46 -5.90
C PRO A 316 12.60 41.15 -6.68
N ALA A 317 12.60 42.48 -6.74
CA ALA A 317 13.73 43.23 -7.26
C ALA A 317 14.94 43.08 -6.31
N PRO A 318 16.19 43.09 -6.83
CA PRO A 318 17.38 43.11 -5.97
C PRO A 318 17.39 44.38 -5.11
N SER A 319 17.91 44.27 -3.90
CA SER A 319 18.21 45.40 -3.02
C SER A 319 19.31 46.29 -3.62
N ALA A 320 19.56 47.46 -3.02
CA ALA A 320 20.49 48.45 -3.57
C ALA A 320 21.90 47.90 -3.84
N ASP A 321 22.38 46.94 -3.06
CA ASP A 321 23.71 46.32 -3.12
C ASP A 321 23.72 44.91 -3.72
N GLU A 322 22.57 44.43 -4.20
CA GLU A 322 22.40 43.07 -4.74
C GLU A 322 22.36 43.05 -6.27
N VAL A 323 22.68 41.89 -6.84
CA VAL A 323 22.43 41.54 -8.23
C VAL A 323 21.46 40.38 -8.30
N GLU A 324 20.55 40.43 -9.26
CA GLU A 324 19.72 39.27 -9.62
C GLU A 324 20.40 38.47 -10.72
N ILE A 325 20.52 37.17 -10.50
CA ILE A 325 21.10 36.21 -11.43
C ILE A 325 19.99 35.26 -11.92
N GLU A 326 19.82 35.15 -13.24
CA GLU A 326 19.14 34.02 -13.87
C GLU A 326 20.07 32.81 -13.86
N VAL A 327 19.75 31.82 -13.04
CA VAL A 327 20.60 30.66 -12.81
C VAL A 327 20.54 29.73 -14.03
N ARG A 328 21.72 29.39 -14.56
CA ARG A 328 21.88 28.44 -15.67
C ARG A 328 22.38 27.09 -15.19
N ALA A 329 23.16 27.06 -14.12
CA ALA A 329 23.64 25.85 -13.47
C ALA A 329 23.84 26.08 -11.97
N GLY A 330 23.50 25.07 -11.16
CA GLY A 330 23.86 24.98 -9.74
C GLY A 330 24.85 23.85 -9.52
N GLY A 331 25.84 24.06 -8.64
CA GLY A 331 26.75 23.00 -8.24
C GLY A 331 26.09 22.06 -7.23
N ILE A 332 26.20 20.75 -7.43
CA ILE A 332 25.74 19.75 -6.46
C ILE A 332 26.94 19.31 -5.64
N ASN A 333 26.91 19.63 -4.36
CA ASN A 333 27.90 19.18 -3.40
C ASN A 333 27.35 18.01 -2.59
N PHE A 334 28.27 17.25 -1.97
CA PHE A 334 27.87 16.15 -1.08
C PHE A 334 26.99 16.65 0.08
N VAL A 335 27.15 17.91 0.48
CA VAL A 335 26.33 18.56 1.50
C VAL A 335 24.85 18.63 1.12
N ASP A 336 24.53 18.86 -0.16
CA ASP A 336 23.16 18.89 -0.67
C ASP A 336 22.51 17.50 -0.60
N VAL A 337 23.31 16.46 -0.85
CA VAL A 337 22.89 15.05 -0.68
C VAL A 337 22.59 14.75 0.79
N LEU A 338 23.45 15.21 1.71
CA LEU A 338 23.22 15.00 3.15
C LEU A 338 22.00 15.76 3.67
N SER A 339 21.76 16.97 3.16
CA SER A 339 20.57 17.76 3.48
C SER A 339 19.30 17.10 2.90
N ALA A 340 19.32 16.63 1.65
CA ALA A 340 18.21 15.92 1.04
C ALA A 340 17.88 14.59 1.74
N LEU A 341 18.89 13.87 2.23
CA LEU A 341 18.70 12.63 3.01
C LEU A 341 18.33 12.87 4.49
N GLY A 342 18.12 14.12 4.92
CA GLY A 342 17.77 14.44 6.30
C GLY A 342 18.88 14.16 7.33
N VAL A 343 20.11 13.94 6.85
CA VAL A 343 21.30 13.66 7.67
C VAL A 343 21.88 14.94 8.25
N ARG A 344 21.82 16.05 7.50
CA ARG A 344 22.21 17.38 7.95
C ARG A 344 20.98 18.19 8.33
N PRO A 345 20.79 18.54 9.62
CA PRO A 345 19.66 19.37 10.02
C PRO A 345 20.03 20.86 9.93
N ASP A 346 20.34 21.36 8.74
CA ASP A 346 20.38 22.82 8.53
C ASP A 346 18.96 23.36 8.31
N HIS A 347 18.13 23.21 9.34
CA HIS A 347 16.77 23.74 9.36
C HIS A 347 16.84 25.21 9.76
N THR A 348 16.88 26.11 8.78
CA THR A 348 16.56 27.52 9.02
C THR A 348 15.09 27.71 8.67
N GLU A 349 14.28 28.22 9.60
CA GLU A 349 12.84 28.46 9.37
C GLU A 349 12.03 27.21 8.95
N GLY A 350 12.43 26.03 9.45
CA GLY A 350 11.69 24.78 9.21
C GLY A 350 11.82 24.19 7.81
N ARG A 351 12.76 24.68 6.98
CA ARG A 351 12.96 24.22 5.60
C ARG A 351 14.42 23.82 5.37
N THR A 352 14.61 22.77 4.58
CA THR A 352 15.95 22.33 4.13
C THR A 352 16.33 23.16 2.91
N ARG A 353 17.46 23.86 2.98
CA ARG A 353 17.99 24.66 1.87
C ARG A 353 18.87 23.77 0.98
N LEU A 354 18.70 23.90 -0.33
CA LEU A 354 19.46 23.13 -1.31
C LEU A 354 20.23 24.07 -2.26
N GLY A 355 21.48 23.71 -2.52
CA GLY A 355 22.41 24.51 -3.32
C GLY A 355 23.20 25.49 -2.45
N GLY A 356 24.49 25.62 -2.78
CA GLY A 356 25.42 26.58 -2.17
C GLY A 356 26.10 27.51 -3.18
N GLU A 357 25.93 27.25 -4.48
CA GLU A 357 26.58 28.01 -5.54
C GLU A 357 25.81 27.88 -6.86
N CYS A 358 25.97 28.89 -7.72
CA CYS A 358 25.40 28.90 -9.06
C CYS A 358 26.26 29.65 -10.07
N ALA A 359 26.03 29.36 -11.35
CA ALA A 359 26.50 30.12 -12.49
C ALA A 359 25.29 30.57 -13.32
N GLY A 360 25.33 31.81 -13.81
CA GLY A 360 24.18 32.40 -14.49
C GLY A 360 24.47 33.73 -15.16
N ILE A 361 23.40 34.37 -15.61
CA ILE A 361 23.44 35.68 -16.27
C ILE A 361 22.76 36.71 -15.39
N VAL A 362 23.40 37.87 -15.20
CA VAL A 362 22.81 38.99 -14.45
C VAL A 362 21.61 39.55 -15.21
N THR A 363 20.45 39.63 -14.57
CA THR A 363 19.22 40.17 -15.17
C THR A 363 18.83 41.54 -14.62
N ARG A 364 19.15 41.82 -13.34
CA ARG A 364 18.89 43.11 -12.69
C ARG A 364 20.01 43.43 -11.70
N VAL A 365 20.25 44.71 -11.49
CA VAL A 365 21.33 45.23 -10.66
C VAL A 365 20.76 46.31 -9.75
N GLY A 366 21.10 46.28 -8.46
CA GLY A 366 20.75 47.29 -7.48
C GLY A 366 21.44 48.63 -7.73
N GLU A 367 20.84 49.72 -7.25
CA GLU A 367 21.29 51.09 -7.55
C GLU A 367 22.72 51.43 -7.07
N ALA A 368 23.22 50.74 -6.04
CA ALA A 368 24.54 50.95 -5.46
C ALA A 368 25.63 50.00 -6.00
N VAL A 369 25.27 49.07 -6.88
CA VAL A 369 26.21 48.12 -7.48
C VAL A 369 26.99 48.79 -8.60
N THR A 370 28.31 48.59 -8.59
CA THR A 370 29.24 49.12 -9.60
C THR A 370 30.10 47.99 -10.14
N GLY A 371 30.40 48.01 -11.44
CA GLY A 371 31.28 47.03 -12.09
C GLY A 371 30.61 45.72 -12.55
N ILE A 372 29.30 45.57 -12.37
CA ILE A 372 28.48 44.45 -12.87
C ILE A 372 27.25 45.05 -13.56
N ALA A 373 26.89 44.53 -14.73
CA ALA A 373 25.76 45.00 -15.54
C ALA A 373 24.82 43.85 -15.97
N PRO A 374 23.54 44.13 -16.26
CA PRO A 374 22.67 43.15 -16.90
C PRO A 374 23.27 42.59 -18.19
N GLY A 375 23.26 41.27 -18.33
CA GLY A 375 23.89 40.53 -19.43
C GLY A 375 25.24 39.88 -19.07
N ASP A 376 25.86 40.26 -17.95
CA ASP A 376 27.13 39.68 -17.52
C ASP A 376 26.97 38.22 -17.08
N ALA A 377 27.91 37.37 -17.48
CA ALA A 377 28.01 35.99 -17.00
C ALA A 377 28.79 35.96 -15.67
N VAL A 378 28.19 35.38 -14.64
CA VAL A 378 28.73 35.39 -13.27
C VAL A 378 28.68 34.02 -12.62
N ILE A 379 29.56 33.83 -11.63
CA ILE A 379 29.54 32.71 -10.69
C ILE A 379 29.35 33.29 -9.29
N ALA A 380 28.43 32.74 -8.53
CA ALA A 380 28.17 33.13 -7.14
C ALA A 380 28.32 31.91 -6.23
N ALA A 381 29.05 32.08 -5.14
CA ALA A 381 29.28 31.06 -4.12
C ALA A 381 28.68 31.51 -2.78
N LEU A 382 28.42 30.55 -1.89
CA LEU A 382 27.73 30.79 -0.61
C LEU A 382 26.33 31.37 -0.79
N VAL A 383 25.64 30.94 -1.86
CA VAL A 383 24.27 31.36 -2.18
C VAL A 383 23.31 30.31 -1.64
N PRO A 384 22.58 30.59 -0.54
CA PRO A 384 21.53 29.69 -0.09
C PRO A 384 20.46 29.58 -1.17
N ASP A 385 19.85 28.41 -1.30
CA ASP A 385 18.76 28.17 -2.26
C ASP A 385 19.17 28.35 -3.73
N ALA A 386 20.45 28.12 -4.05
CA ALA A 386 20.99 28.25 -5.41
C ALA A 386 20.33 27.31 -6.44
N PHE A 387 19.64 26.25 -5.99
CA PHE A 387 18.79 25.44 -6.86
C PHE A 387 17.44 26.12 -7.15
N SER A 388 17.53 27.34 -7.68
CA SER A 388 16.40 28.20 -8.08
C SER A 388 16.62 28.70 -9.50
N SER A 389 15.57 29.14 -10.19
CA SER A 389 15.68 29.75 -11.51
C SER A 389 16.22 31.19 -11.45
N PHE A 390 15.99 31.90 -10.34
CA PHE A 390 16.52 33.24 -10.07
C PHE A 390 16.96 33.34 -8.61
N VAL A 391 18.05 34.07 -8.38
CA VAL A 391 18.55 34.39 -7.03
C VAL A 391 19.00 35.84 -6.98
N CYS A 392 18.73 36.52 -5.86
CA CYS A 392 19.34 37.81 -5.54
C CYS A 392 20.49 37.57 -4.55
N VAL A 393 21.66 38.09 -4.86
CA VAL A 393 22.86 37.92 -4.04
C VAL A 393 23.60 39.25 -3.90
N PRO A 394 24.29 39.50 -2.77
CA PRO A 394 25.16 40.67 -2.63
C PRO A 394 26.20 40.74 -3.75
N SER A 395 26.51 41.95 -4.21
CA SER A 395 27.51 42.18 -5.26
C SER A 395 28.97 42.03 -4.80
N ARG A 396 29.22 41.86 -3.49
CA ARG A 396 30.57 41.78 -2.88
C ARG A 396 30.67 40.69 -1.83
#